data_AF-A0AAU0Q1L8-F1
#
_entry.id   AF-A0AAU0Q1L8-F1
#
_cell.length_a   1.000
_cell.length_b   1.000
_cell.length_c   1.000
_cell.angle_alpha   90.00
_cell.angle_beta   90.00
_cell.angle_gamma   90.00
#
_symmetry.space_group_name_H-M   'P 1'
#
loop_
_entity.id
_entity.type
_entity.pdbx_description
1 polymer ?
#
loop_
_entity_poly.entity_id
_entity_poly.type
_entity_poly.pdbx_seq_one_letter_code
_entity_poly.pdbx_strand_id
1 'polypeptide(L)'
;MRKDVFTWTYIVLAVVCLVVGGLMSAMTLAETPDAVAVGVVGAVIYLTVFFAIMRFLPIWRKGSLIWVIVSLYWGAFMVISTVMITELAFSDILKEAGLGRFEASATGAIPEELAKALGIFVILFMARRVWDRPWHGLLAGLSVGMGFEVMENFVYSGGGALYNATSDVQGATEMWILRTGLGFGLHPMCAGLAGFGIASALMLTNKSMLWRLMVGIGSVLGAIVFHGWWNFQWPSSLQLVAVIVDWLALLAVTIVLLVKNWSKAKRDKKRPLPSHKEAWDLIPVRDTQYPSVPTTAAQ
;
A
#
# COMPACT_ATOMS: atom_id res chain seq x y z
N MET A 1 15.50 8.88 24.09
CA MET A 1 14.50 9.32 23.09
C MET A 1 13.11 9.00 23.64
N ARG A 2 12.27 9.99 23.97
CA ARG A 2 10.85 9.72 24.22
C ARG A 2 10.25 9.22 22.90
N LYS A 3 9.85 7.95 22.85
CA LYS A 3 9.05 7.42 21.74
C LYS A 3 7.70 8.15 21.78
N ASP A 4 7.30 8.76 20.66
CA ASP A 4 6.01 9.44 20.56
C ASP A 4 4.85 8.45 20.50
N VAL A 5 3.63 8.95 20.67
CA VAL A 5 2.40 8.14 20.64
C VAL A 5 2.32 7.27 19.38
N PHE A 6 2.71 7.80 18.21
CA PHE A 6 2.71 7.06 16.94
C PHE A 6 3.65 5.86 16.95
N THR A 7 4.84 6.03 17.53
CA THR A 7 5.78 4.92 17.68
C THR A 7 5.22 3.81 18.57
N TRP A 8 4.57 4.17 19.68
CA TRP A 8 3.93 3.19 20.56
C TRP A 8 2.72 2.53 19.92
N THR A 9 1.86 3.30 19.25
CA THR A 9 0.71 2.79 18.48
C THR A 9 1.18 1.76 17.47
N TYR A 10 2.21 2.07 16.67
CA TYR A 10 2.76 1.13 15.71
C TYR A 10 3.28 -0.13 16.38
N ILE A 11 4.08 -0.02 17.45
CA ILE A 11 4.65 -1.19 18.13
C ILE A 11 3.56 -2.10 18.70
N VAL A 12 2.55 -1.53 19.36
CA VAL A 12 1.46 -2.30 19.96
C VAL A 12 0.67 -3.02 18.86
N LEU A 13 0.25 -2.31 17.81
CA LEU A 13 -0.46 -2.92 16.69
C LEU A 13 0.40 -3.94 15.96
N ALA A 14 1.71 -3.69 15.83
CA ALA A 14 2.62 -4.62 15.18
C ALA A 14 2.71 -5.96 15.90
N VAL A 15 2.80 -5.94 17.23
CA VAL A 15 2.83 -7.18 18.02
C VAL A 15 1.48 -7.89 17.95
N VAL A 16 0.39 -7.16 18.17
CA VAL A 16 -0.96 -7.76 18.18
C VAL A 16 -1.32 -8.37 16.82
N CYS A 17 -1.13 -7.62 15.73
CA CYS A 17 -1.47 -8.09 14.39
C CYS A 17 -0.51 -9.15 13.85
N LEU A 18 0.74 -9.20 14.32
CA LEU A 18 1.62 -10.33 13.99
C LEU A 18 1.12 -11.61 14.62
N VAL A 19 0.68 -11.56 15.87
CA VAL A 19 0.10 -12.72 16.54
C VAL A 19 -1.20 -13.12 15.85
N VAL A 20 -2.14 -12.18 15.66
CA VAL A 20 -3.44 -12.48 15.05
C VAL A 20 -3.29 -12.91 13.59
N GLY A 21 -2.75 -12.06 12.73
CA GLY A 21 -2.62 -12.35 11.30
C GLY A 21 -1.64 -13.48 11.01
N GLY A 22 -0.56 -13.58 11.79
CA GLY A 22 0.39 -14.69 11.68
C GLY A 22 -0.23 -16.02 12.06
N LEU A 23 -1.01 -16.08 13.15
CA LEU A 23 -1.73 -17.30 13.54
C LEU A 23 -2.81 -17.67 12.53
N MET A 24 -3.63 -16.71 12.09
CA MET A 24 -4.69 -16.98 11.11
C MET A 24 -4.12 -17.50 9.79
N SER A 25 -3.05 -16.87 9.30
CA SER A 25 -2.37 -17.32 8.08
C SER A 25 -1.70 -18.68 8.29
N ALA A 26 -1.06 -18.91 9.45
CA ALA A 26 -0.44 -20.19 9.77
C ALA A 26 -1.48 -21.31 9.86
N MET A 27 -2.69 -21.05 10.35
CA MET A 27 -3.78 -22.03 10.38
C MET A 27 -4.21 -22.41 8.97
N THR A 28 -4.42 -21.44 8.06
CA THR A 28 -4.74 -21.71 6.66
C THR A 28 -3.64 -22.52 5.96
N LEU A 29 -2.38 -22.23 6.29
CA LEU A 29 -1.22 -22.88 5.67
C LEU A 29 -0.86 -24.22 6.30
N ALA A 30 -1.30 -24.50 7.53
CA ALA A 30 -1.11 -25.80 8.16
C ALA A 30 -1.86 -26.92 7.42
N GLU A 31 -2.95 -26.57 6.73
CA GLU A 31 -3.69 -27.48 5.86
C GLU A 31 -2.99 -27.71 4.51
N THR A 32 -2.08 -26.80 4.10
CA THR A 32 -1.36 -26.85 2.82
C THR A 32 0.14 -26.54 2.97
N PRO A 33 0.93 -27.39 3.67
CA PRO A 33 2.34 -27.10 3.93
C PRO A 33 3.17 -26.90 2.65
N ASP A 34 2.84 -27.61 1.57
CA ASP A 34 3.54 -27.50 0.29
C ASP A 34 3.29 -26.13 -0.40
N ALA A 35 2.14 -25.50 -0.14
CA ALA A 35 1.83 -24.16 -0.62
C ALA A 35 2.69 -23.07 0.05
N VAL A 36 3.20 -23.33 1.26
CA VAL A 36 4.11 -22.40 1.97
C VAL A 36 5.37 -22.16 1.15
N ALA A 37 5.96 -23.22 0.58
CA ALA A 37 7.18 -23.09 -0.21
C ALA A 37 6.94 -22.23 -1.46
N VAL A 38 5.82 -22.46 -2.16
CA VAL A 38 5.40 -21.66 -3.32
C VAL A 38 5.20 -20.19 -2.93
N GLY A 39 4.46 -19.95 -1.84
CA GLY A 39 4.20 -18.61 -1.33
C GLY A 39 5.49 -17.88 -0.93
N VAL A 40 6.43 -18.54 -0.27
CA VAL A 40 7.72 -17.94 0.13
C VAL A 40 8.55 -17.58 -1.10
N VAL A 41 8.66 -18.49 -2.07
CA VAL A 41 9.41 -18.24 -3.31
C VAL A 41 8.77 -17.08 -4.09
N GLY A 42 7.45 -17.11 -4.25
CA GLY A 42 6.69 -16.05 -4.89
C GLY A 42 6.88 -14.69 -4.21
N ALA A 43 6.78 -14.65 -2.87
CA ALA A 43 6.98 -13.44 -2.07
C ALA A 43 8.38 -12.87 -2.24
N VAL A 44 9.42 -13.71 -2.20
CA VAL A 44 10.82 -13.28 -2.39
C VAL A 44 11.02 -12.69 -3.79
N ILE A 45 10.53 -13.36 -4.83
CA ILE A 45 10.62 -12.86 -6.21
C ILE A 45 9.90 -11.51 -6.31
N TYR A 46 8.67 -11.43 -5.79
CA TYR A 46 7.85 -10.24 -5.95
C TYR A 46 8.43 -9.03 -5.20
N LEU A 47 8.85 -9.23 -3.94
CA LEU A 47 9.53 -8.20 -3.17
C LEU A 47 10.84 -7.77 -3.81
N THR A 48 11.61 -8.71 -4.39
CA THR A 48 12.85 -8.39 -5.11
C THR A 48 12.58 -7.46 -6.28
N VAL A 49 11.57 -7.76 -7.10
CA VAL A 49 11.15 -6.91 -8.22
C VAL A 49 10.69 -5.54 -7.70
N PHE A 50 9.87 -5.51 -6.66
CA PHE A 50 9.41 -4.27 -6.03
C PHE A 50 10.59 -3.39 -5.56
N PHE A 51 11.52 -3.97 -4.79
CA PHE A 51 12.70 -3.24 -4.31
C PHE A 51 13.57 -2.75 -5.45
N ALA A 52 13.76 -3.56 -6.51
CA ALA A 52 14.50 -3.14 -7.69
C ALA A 52 13.85 -1.89 -8.30
N ILE A 53 12.56 -1.92 -8.62
CA ILE A 53 11.83 -0.79 -9.20
C ILE A 53 11.92 0.43 -8.28
N MET A 54 11.55 0.29 -7.00
CA MET A 54 11.51 1.41 -6.05
C MET A 54 12.88 2.06 -5.87
N ARG A 55 13.96 1.27 -5.86
CA ARG A 55 15.32 1.79 -5.67
C ARG A 55 15.82 2.67 -6.81
N PHE A 56 15.31 2.45 -8.03
CA PHE A 56 15.59 3.27 -9.22
C PHE A 56 14.74 4.54 -9.28
N LEU A 57 13.55 4.57 -8.67
CA LEU A 57 12.71 5.76 -8.68
C LEU A 57 13.34 6.93 -7.88
N PRO A 58 13.11 8.18 -8.32
CA PRO A 58 13.64 9.37 -7.63
C PRO A 58 12.97 9.61 -6.29
N ILE A 59 11.81 8.98 -6.03
CA ILE A 59 11.07 9.05 -4.77
C ILE A 59 11.80 8.32 -3.62
N TRP A 60 12.77 7.46 -3.94
CA TRP A 60 13.59 6.77 -2.95
C TRP A 60 14.71 7.67 -2.42
N ARG A 61 14.65 7.99 -1.12
CA ARG A 61 15.62 8.83 -0.40
C ARG A 61 16.54 7.99 0.50
N LYS A 62 17.73 8.52 0.81
CA LYS A 62 18.63 7.94 1.82
C LYS A 62 17.88 7.87 3.17
N GLY A 63 17.93 6.72 3.82
CA GLY A 63 17.19 6.47 5.06
C GLY A 63 15.77 5.93 4.86
N SER A 64 15.28 5.79 3.62
CA SER A 64 13.94 5.21 3.37
C SER A 64 13.84 3.72 3.69
N LEU A 65 14.94 2.95 3.69
CA LEU A 65 14.89 1.49 3.79
C LEU A 65 14.12 1.00 5.03
N ILE A 66 14.42 1.54 6.20
CA ILE A 66 13.74 1.14 7.44
C ILE A 66 12.24 1.46 7.37
N TRP A 67 11.88 2.59 6.79
CA TRP A 67 10.49 3.01 6.66
C TRP A 67 9.72 2.21 5.63
N VAL A 68 10.37 1.78 4.54
CA VAL A 68 9.80 0.83 3.58
C VAL A 68 9.54 -0.53 4.24
N ILE A 69 10.47 -1.04 5.06
CA ILE A 69 10.26 -2.29 5.81
C ILE A 69 9.09 -2.15 6.81
N VAL A 70 9.04 -1.04 7.55
CA VAL A 70 7.94 -0.70 8.46
C VAL A 70 6.60 -0.62 7.73
N SER A 71 6.58 -0.07 6.51
CA SER A 71 5.39 -0.03 5.65
C SER A 71 4.98 -1.41 5.14
N LEU A 72 5.93 -2.21 4.62
CA LEU A 72 5.67 -3.58 4.18
C LEU A 72 5.07 -4.41 5.32
N TYR A 73 5.62 -4.28 6.53
CA TYR A 73 5.10 -4.97 7.69
C TYR A 73 3.66 -4.57 8.04
N TRP A 74 3.34 -3.28 7.98
CA TRP A 74 1.97 -2.80 8.23
C TRP A 74 0.98 -3.45 7.25
N GLY A 75 1.31 -3.41 5.96
CA GLY A 75 0.51 -4.05 4.92
C GLY A 75 0.32 -5.55 5.16
N ALA A 76 1.44 -6.25 5.35
CA ALA A 76 1.45 -7.70 5.45
C ALA A 76 0.65 -8.22 6.66
N PHE A 77 0.81 -7.61 7.84
CA PHE A 77 0.23 -8.18 9.07
C PHE A 77 -0.95 -7.40 9.61
N MET A 78 -0.92 -6.06 9.58
CA MET A 78 -2.00 -5.27 10.19
C MET A 78 -3.22 -5.18 9.30
N VAL A 79 -3.02 -4.95 8.00
CA VAL A 79 -4.13 -4.89 7.05
C VAL A 79 -4.77 -6.27 6.93
N ILE A 80 -4.00 -7.33 6.69
CA ILE A 80 -4.57 -8.69 6.56
C ILE A 80 -5.38 -9.11 7.80
N SER A 81 -4.88 -8.83 9.01
CA SER A 81 -5.60 -9.14 10.25
C SER A 81 -6.92 -8.38 10.35
N THR A 82 -6.94 -7.11 9.95
CA THR A 82 -8.15 -6.28 10.01
C THR A 82 -9.22 -6.84 9.10
N VAL A 83 -8.83 -7.20 7.87
CA VAL A 83 -9.74 -7.73 6.84
C VAL A 83 -10.35 -9.06 7.28
N MET A 84 -9.52 -10.00 7.73
CA MET A 84 -9.99 -11.32 8.16
C MET A 84 -11.01 -11.24 9.30
N ILE A 85 -10.95 -10.19 10.14
CA ILE A 85 -11.94 -9.93 11.19
C ILE A 85 -13.21 -9.27 10.62
N THR A 86 -13.05 -8.29 9.73
CA THR A 86 -14.18 -7.48 9.23
C THR A 86 -15.01 -8.18 8.16
N GLU A 87 -14.42 -9.06 7.33
CA GLU A 87 -15.10 -9.72 6.21
C GLU A 87 -16.28 -10.58 6.69
N LEU A 88 -16.07 -11.36 7.76
CA LEU A 88 -17.08 -12.23 8.35
C LEU A 88 -18.33 -11.48 8.85
N ALA A 89 -18.18 -10.21 9.25
CA ALA A 89 -19.27 -9.46 9.88
C ALA A 89 -20.26 -8.87 8.86
N PHE A 90 -19.85 -8.64 7.61
CA PHE A 90 -20.63 -7.89 6.63
C PHE A 90 -21.05 -8.71 5.40
N SER A 91 -20.41 -9.86 5.15
CA SER A 91 -20.71 -10.70 3.97
C SER A 91 -22.16 -11.18 3.94
N ASP A 92 -22.66 -11.70 5.05
CA ASP A 92 -24.02 -12.26 5.14
C ASP A 92 -25.10 -11.19 4.94
N ILE A 93 -24.91 -10.02 5.55
CA ILE A 93 -25.84 -8.87 5.45
C ILE A 93 -25.99 -8.43 3.98
N LEU A 94 -24.88 -8.32 3.24
CA LEU A 94 -24.91 -7.86 1.85
C LEU A 94 -25.53 -8.89 0.90
N LYS A 95 -25.31 -10.18 1.17
CA LYS A 95 -25.95 -11.27 0.43
C LYS A 95 -27.47 -11.27 0.65
N GLU A 96 -27.91 -11.17 1.90
CA GLU A 96 -29.34 -11.12 2.25
C GLU A 96 -30.06 -9.88 1.69
N ALA A 97 -29.37 -8.74 1.61
CA ALA A 97 -29.90 -7.51 1.02
C ALA A 97 -29.97 -7.53 -0.53
N GLY A 98 -29.57 -8.63 -1.19
CA GLY A 98 -29.54 -8.74 -2.65
C GLY A 98 -28.39 -7.97 -3.31
N LEU A 99 -27.39 -7.54 -2.52
CA LEU A 99 -26.22 -6.77 -2.96
C LEU A 99 -24.97 -7.65 -3.17
N GLY A 100 -25.14 -8.96 -3.38
CA GLY A 100 -24.03 -9.92 -3.51
C GLY A 100 -22.97 -9.55 -4.56
N ARG A 101 -23.32 -8.74 -5.58
CA ARG A 101 -22.33 -8.25 -6.57
C ARG A 101 -21.33 -7.23 -6.01
N PHE A 102 -21.73 -6.51 -4.97
CA PHE A 102 -20.91 -5.52 -4.27
C PHE A 102 -20.22 -6.09 -3.04
N GLU A 103 -20.51 -7.34 -2.69
CA GLU A 103 -20.09 -7.93 -1.42
C GLU A 103 -18.57 -7.87 -1.27
N ALA A 104 -17.80 -8.50 -2.16
CA ALA A 104 -16.34 -8.41 -2.16
C ALA A 104 -15.78 -6.97 -2.25
N SER A 105 -16.49 -6.04 -2.90
CA SER A 105 -16.10 -4.63 -2.95
C SER A 105 -16.28 -3.94 -1.59
N ALA A 106 -17.36 -4.25 -0.87
CA ALA A 106 -17.69 -3.62 0.40
C ALA A 106 -16.95 -4.28 1.58
N THR A 107 -16.81 -5.61 1.56
CA THR A 107 -16.17 -6.41 2.62
C THR A 107 -14.66 -6.49 2.47
N GLY A 108 -14.14 -6.47 1.24
CA GLY A 108 -12.71 -6.41 0.94
C GLY A 108 -12.22 -4.98 0.82
N ALA A 109 -12.65 -4.23 -0.19
CA ALA A 109 -11.97 -2.99 -0.58
C ALA A 109 -12.07 -1.85 0.45
N ILE A 110 -13.23 -1.64 1.07
CA ILE A 110 -13.42 -0.56 2.04
C ILE A 110 -12.52 -0.74 3.28
N PRO A 111 -12.63 -1.83 4.07
CA PRO A 111 -11.82 -1.98 5.28
C PRO A 111 -10.33 -2.07 4.95
N GLU A 112 -9.97 -2.70 3.83
CA GLU A 112 -8.58 -2.77 3.36
C GLU A 112 -7.95 -1.40 3.11
N GLU A 113 -8.57 -0.59 2.25
CA GLU A 113 -7.98 0.69 1.86
C GLU A 113 -8.00 1.68 3.02
N LEU A 114 -8.97 1.61 3.93
CA LEU A 114 -8.97 2.38 5.17
C LEU A 114 -7.85 1.96 6.12
N ALA A 115 -7.61 0.65 6.30
CA ALA A 115 -6.53 0.14 7.13
C ALA A 115 -5.13 0.48 6.54
N LYS A 116 -4.98 0.43 5.21
CA LYS A 116 -3.79 0.89 4.50
C LYS A 116 -3.58 2.39 4.69
N ALA A 117 -4.61 3.21 4.48
CA ALA A 117 -4.58 4.66 4.66
C ALA A 117 -4.17 5.08 6.09
N LEU A 118 -4.74 4.41 7.10
CA LEU A 118 -4.38 4.63 8.51
C LEU A 118 -2.90 4.32 8.77
N GLY A 119 -2.40 3.20 8.25
CA GLY A 119 -0.99 2.85 8.36
C GLY A 119 -0.06 3.85 7.73
N ILE A 120 -0.39 4.28 6.51
CA ILE A 120 0.38 5.31 5.80
C ILE A 120 0.41 6.60 6.64
N PHE A 121 -0.72 7.02 7.20
CA PHE A 121 -0.78 8.17 8.09
C PHE A 121 0.18 8.01 9.27
N VAL A 122 0.04 6.94 10.07
CA VAL A 122 0.88 6.69 11.25
C VAL A 122 2.37 6.67 10.89
N ILE A 123 2.72 5.97 9.81
CA ILE A 123 4.11 5.82 9.37
C ILE A 123 4.67 7.15 8.87
N LEU A 124 3.91 7.98 8.17
CA LEU A 124 4.38 9.30 7.74
C LEU A 124 4.72 10.20 8.94
N PHE A 125 3.97 10.10 10.05
CA PHE A 125 4.32 10.83 11.28
C PHE A 125 5.59 10.30 11.94
N MET A 126 5.80 8.98 11.96
CA MET A 126 7.04 8.38 12.49
C MET A 126 8.24 8.71 11.59
N ALA A 127 8.04 8.64 10.28
CA ALA A 127 9.05 8.82 9.25
C ALA A 127 9.29 10.29 8.86
N ARG A 128 8.59 11.25 9.49
CA ARG A 128 8.59 12.69 9.12
C ARG A 128 9.95 13.35 8.94
N ARG A 129 11.01 12.77 9.51
CA ARG A 129 12.41 13.24 9.32
C ARG A 129 12.97 12.92 7.94
N VAL A 130 12.57 11.78 7.40
CA VAL A 130 13.01 11.24 6.11
C VAL A 130 11.96 11.52 5.05
N TRP A 131 10.68 11.35 5.41
CA TRP A 131 9.51 11.42 4.55
C TRP A 131 8.68 12.66 4.84
N ASP A 132 9.00 13.76 4.16
CA ASP A 132 8.41 15.08 4.38
C ASP A 132 7.93 15.75 3.07
N ARG A 133 7.60 14.94 2.05
CA ARG A 133 7.11 15.40 0.75
C ARG A 133 6.00 14.49 0.22
N PRO A 134 5.10 14.97 -0.66
CA PRO A 134 4.01 14.16 -1.22
C PRO A 134 4.45 12.82 -1.86
N TRP A 135 5.58 12.81 -2.59
CA TRP A 135 6.11 11.58 -3.19
C TRP A 135 6.65 10.57 -2.18
N HIS A 136 6.97 10.99 -0.95
CA HIS A 136 7.26 10.04 0.13
C HIS A 136 5.99 9.37 0.65
N GLY A 137 4.85 10.05 0.60
CA GLY A 137 3.53 9.45 0.79
C GLY A 137 3.22 8.39 -0.27
N LEU A 138 3.54 8.67 -1.52
CA LEU A 138 3.45 7.68 -2.60
C LEU A 138 4.33 6.45 -2.31
N LEU A 139 5.60 6.64 -1.91
CA LEU A 139 6.49 5.54 -1.55
C LEU A 139 5.97 4.73 -0.35
N ALA A 140 5.47 5.41 0.69
CA ALA A 140 4.87 4.77 1.86
C ALA A 140 3.65 3.93 1.45
N GLY A 141 2.77 4.49 0.62
CA GLY A 141 1.60 3.81 0.09
C GLY A 141 1.94 2.60 -0.76
N LEU A 142 2.80 2.76 -1.77
CA LEU A 142 3.30 1.64 -2.58
C LEU A 142 3.87 0.52 -1.72
N SER A 143 4.59 0.85 -0.64
CA SER A 143 5.19 -0.13 0.26
C SER A 143 4.16 -0.81 1.18
N VAL A 144 3.18 -0.07 1.71
CA VAL A 144 2.07 -0.66 2.50
C VAL A 144 1.24 -1.58 1.63
N GLY A 145 0.85 -1.14 0.43
CA GLY A 145 0.10 -1.96 -0.51
C GLY A 145 0.86 -3.21 -0.93
N MET A 146 2.18 -3.12 -1.15
CA MET A 146 3.01 -4.26 -1.52
C MET A 146 3.08 -5.31 -0.40
N GLY A 147 3.20 -4.87 0.85
CA GLY A 147 3.19 -5.78 1.98
C GLY A 147 1.88 -6.56 2.06
N PHE A 148 0.76 -5.86 1.88
CA PHE A 148 -0.56 -6.47 1.84
C PHE A 148 -0.70 -7.46 0.68
N GLU A 149 -0.39 -7.04 -0.55
CA GLU A 149 -0.53 -7.85 -1.76
C GLU A 149 0.27 -9.16 -1.70
N VAL A 150 1.50 -9.10 -1.15
CA VAL A 150 2.31 -10.30 -0.96
C VAL A 150 1.65 -11.26 0.02
N MET A 151 1.16 -10.76 1.15
CA MET A 151 0.55 -11.62 2.17
C MET A 151 -0.79 -12.19 1.69
N GLU A 152 -1.58 -11.38 1.01
CA GLU A 152 -2.85 -11.80 0.44
C GLU A 152 -2.62 -12.88 -0.63
N ASN A 153 -1.70 -12.68 -1.57
CA ASN A 153 -1.35 -13.70 -2.56
C ASN A 153 -0.85 -15.00 -1.90
N PHE A 154 -0.17 -14.90 -0.76
CA PHE A 154 0.26 -16.04 0.04
C PHE A 154 -0.94 -16.84 0.57
N VAL A 155 -1.92 -16.17 1.17
CA VAL A 155 -3.13 -16.83 1.70
C VAL A 155 -3.94 -17.46 0.56
N TYR A 156 -4.14 -16.75 -0.56
CA TYR A 156 -4.85 -17.29 -1.72
C TYR A 156 -4.13 -18.46 -2.39
N SER A 157 -2.79 -18.50 -2.34
CA SER A 157 -2.01 -19.64 -2.83
C SER A 157 -2.32 -20.91 -2.02
N GLY A 158 -2.47 -20.80 -0.70
CA GLY A 158 -2.97 -21.89 0.15
C GLY A 158 -4.37 -22.36 -0.26
N GLY A 159 -5.28 -21.43 -0.54
CA GLY A 159 -6.60 -21.76 -1.10
C GLY A 159 -6.50 -22.48 -2.45
N GLY A 160 -5.59 -22.04 -3.33
CA GLY A 160 -5.30 -22.70 -4.61
C GLY A 160 -4.87 -24.14 -4.47
N ALA A 161 -4.00 -24.42 -3.49
CA ALA A 161 -3.61 -25.78 -3.16
C ALA A 161 -4.83 -26.62 -2.75
N LEU A 162 -5.68 -26.12 -1.84
CA LEU A 162 -6.88 -26.83 -1.39
C LEU A 162 -7.86 -27.15 -2.53
N TYR A 163 -8.00 -26.26 -3.51
CA TYR A 163 -8.94 -26.45 -4.63
C TYR A 163 -8.38 -27.29 -5.77
N ASN A 164 -7.08 -27.58 -5.80
CA ASN A 164 -6.50 -28.44 -6.82
C ASN A 164 -6.46 -29.90 -6.34
N ALA A 165 -7.35 -30.72 -6.89
CA ALA A 165 -7.50 -32.12 -6.50
C ALA A 165 -6.29 -33.04 -6.83
N THR A 166 -5.29 -32.53 -7.57
CA THR A 166 -4.17 -33.34 -8.08
C THR A 166 -2.82 -32.94 -7.47
N SER A 167 -2.59 -31.64 -7.20
CA SER A 167 -1.33 -31.17 -6.61
C SER A 167 -1.49 -29.81 -5.95
N ASP A 168 -1.19 -29.77 -4.65
CA ASP A 168 -1.11 -28.55 -3.85
C ASP A 168 -0.14 -27.53 -4.46
N VAL A 169 1.07 -27.98 -4.83
CA VAL A 169 2.10 -27.12 -5.45
C VAL A 169 1.60 -26.52 -6.77
N GLN A 170 0.92 -27.32 -7.60
CA GLN A 170 0.36 -26.82 -8.86
C GLN A 170 -0.73 -25.78 -8.61
N GLY A 171 -1.73 -26.10 -7.77
CA GLY A 171 -2.83 -25.18 -7.45
C GLY A 171 -2.35 -23.88 -6.82
N ALA A 172 -1.41 -23.98 -5.88
CA ALA A 172 -0.75 -22.84 -5.24
C ALA A 172 -0.03 -21.95 -6.26
N THR A 173 0.69 -22.56 -7.20
CA THR A 173 1.44 -21.85 -8.25
C THR A 173 0.51 -21.16 -9.24
N GLU A 174 -0.53 -21.86 -9.71
CA GLU A 174 -1.53 -21.32 -10.63
C GLU A 174 -2.24 -20.10 -10.02
N MET A 175 -2.67 -20.20 -8.75
CA MET A 175 -3.30 -19.07 -8.05
C MET A 175 -2.33 -17.91 -7.85
N TRP A 176 -1.08 -18.18 -7.48
CA TRP A 176 -0.07 -17.13 -7.33
C TRP A 176 0.17 -16.38 -8.65
N ILE A 177 0.32 -17.12 -9.76
CA ILE A 177 0.53 -16.55 -11.10
C ILE A 177 -0.69 -15.75 -11.53
N LEU A 178 -1.90 -16.27 -11.35
CA LEU A 178 -3.13 -15.58 -11.73
C LEU A 178 -3.27 -14.24 -11.01
N ARG A 179 -3.09 -14.24 -9.68
CA ARG A 179 -3.18 -13.04 -8.87
C ARG A 179 -2.07 -12.04 -9.17
N THR A 180 -0.82 -12.51 -9.27
CA THR A 180 0.33 -11.64 -9.54
C THR A 180 0.31 -11.10 -10.96
N GLY A 181 -0.17 -11.88 -11.94
CA GLY A 181 -0.22 -11.49 -13.35
C GLY A 181 -1.32 -10.50 -13.65
N LEU A 182 -2.57 -10.83 -13.27
CA LEU A 182 -3.71 -9.94 -13.52
C LEU A 182 -3.71 -8.76 -12.55
N GLY A 183 -3.47 -9.02 -11.26
CA GLY A 183 -3.54 -8.02 -10.19
C GLY A 183 -2.22 -7.31 -9.92
N PHE A 184 -1.23 -7.38 -10.82
CA PHE A 184 0.12 -6.89 -10.57
C PHE A 184 0.14 -5.45 -10.04
N GLY A 185 0.52 -5.25 -8.78
CA GLY A 185 0.67 -3.92 -8.21
C GLY A 185 -0.64 -3.17 -7.98
N LEU A 186 -1.80 -3.82 -8.04
CA LEU A 186 -3.10 -3.21 -7.76
C LEU A 186 -3.10 -2.54 -6.38
N HIS A 187 -2.78 -3.28 -5.31
CA HIS A 187 -2.81 -2.73 -3.96
C HIS A 187 -1.70 -1.70 -3.71
N PRO A 188 -0.44 -1.91 -4.16
CA PRO A 188 0.56 -0.84 -4.17
C PRO A 188 0.05 0.44 -4.80
N MET A 189 -0.58 0.38 -5.98
CA MET A 189 -1.03 1.58 -6.69
C MET A 189 -2.20 2.27 -5.99
N CYS A 190 -3.20 1.52 -5.50
CA CYS A 190 -4.31 2.06 -4.68
C CYS A 190 -3.79 2.74 -3.42
N ALA A 191 -2.97 2.02 -2.63
CA ALA A 191 -2.36 2.57 -1.42
C ALA A 191 -1.42 3.74 -1.73
N GLY A 192 -0.73 3.71 -2.88
CA GLY A 192 0.12 4.77 -3.38
C GLY A 192 -0.65 6.06 -3.68
N LEU A 193 -1.83 5.96 -4.32
CA LEU A 193 -2.75 7.06 -4.54
C LEU A 193 -3.18 7.69 -3.21
N ALA A 194 -3.68 6.86 -2.28
CA ALA A 194 -4.07 7.30 -0.94
C ALA A 194 -2.90 7.96 -0.20
N GLY A 195 -1.72 7.34 -0.22
CA GLY A 195 -0.53 7.85 0.45
C GLY A 195 -0.04 9.18 -0.12
N PHE A 196 -0.08 9.37 -1.44
CA PHE A 196 0.25 10.65 -2.06
C PHE A 196 -0.72 11.75 -1.62
N GLY A 197 -2.02 11.48 -1.57
CA GLY A 197 -3.02 12.46 -1.15
C GLY A 197 -2.95 12.79 0.35
N ILE A 198 -2.77 11.78 1.21
CA ILE A 198 -2.52 11.96 2.65
C ILE A 198 -1.27 12.83 2.87
N ALA A 199 -0.14 12.51 2.24
CA ALA A 199 1.08 13.30 2.37
C ALA A 199 0.90 14.72 1.80
N SER A 200 0.18 14.88 0.70
CA SER A 200 -0.15 16.21 0.16
C SER A 200 -0.97 17.03 1.14
N ALA A 201 -1.99 16.44 1.76
CA ALA A 201 -2.82 17.07 2.76
C ALA A 201 -2.02 17.44 4.02
N LEU A 202 -1.06 16.61 4.44
CA LEU A 202 -0.24 16.88 5.62
C LEU A 202 0.86 17.92 5.36
N MET A 203 1.49 17.90 4.19
CA MET A 203 2.78 18.55 3.96
C MET A 203 2.69 19.82 3.09
N LEU A 204 1.61 20.04 2.34
CA LEU A 204 1.42 21.25 1.53
C LEU A 204 0.64 22.32 2.31
N THR A 205 1.30 22.92 3.30
CA THR A 205 0.69 23.89 4.23
C THR A 205 0.33 25.23 3.58
N ASN A 206 0.84 25.51 2.39
CA ASN A 206 0.46 26.67 1.58
C ASN A 206 -0.92 26.53 0.90
N LYS A 207 -1.57 25.36 1.02
CA LYS A 207 -2.92 25.12 0.48
C LYS A 207 -3.98 25.33 1.56
N SER A 208 -5.18 25.75 1.14
CA SER A 208 -6.32 25.95 2.05
C SER A 208 -6.72 24.64 2.74
N MET A 209 -7.34 24.74 3.92
CA MET A 209 -7.81 23.56 4.65
C MET A 209 -8.78 22.72 3.80
N LEU A 210 -9.70 23.36 3.08
CA LEU A 210 -10.63 22.67 2.19
C LEU A 210 -9.91 21.87 1.10
N TRP A 211 -8.89 22.45 0.45
CA TRP A 211 -8.11 21.74 -0.56
C TRP A 211 -7.42 20.51 0.05
N ARG A 212 -6.84 20.66 1.24
CA ARG A 212 -6.13 19.58 1.95
C ARG A 212 -7.08 18.45 2.33
N LEU A 213 -8.28 18.78 2.83
CA LEU A 213 -9.32 17.78 3.11
C LEU A 213 -9.78 17.06 1.84
N MET A 214 -10.07 17.79 0.77
CA MET A 214 -10.51 17.21 -0.50
C MET A 214 -9.47 16.26 -1.09
N VAL A 215 -8.18 16.63 -1.08
CA VAL A 215 -7.11 15.77 -1.63
C VAL A 215 -6.83 14.57 -0.74
N GLY A 216 -6.79 14.75 0.58
CA GLY A 216 -6.58 13.66 1.53
C GLY A 216 -7.70 12.63 1.43
N ILE A 217 -8.94 13.05 1.68
CA ILE A 217 -10.12 12.17 1.67
C ILE A 217 -10.39 11.64 0.25
N GLY A 218 -10.35 12.50 -0.76
CA GLY A 218 -10.62 12.13 -2.14
C GLY A 218 -9.64 11.08 -2.68
N SER A 219 -8.38 11.10 -2.26
CA SER A 219 -7.41 10.07 -2.65
C SER A 219 -7.69 8.70 -2.03
N VAL A 220 -8.15 8.66 -0.78
CA VAL A 220 -8.53 7.42 -0.09
C VAL A 220 -9.82 6.86 -0.69
N LEU A 221 -10.81 7.72 -0.94
CA LEU A 221 -12.03 7.33 -1.65
C LEU A 221 -11.73 6.84 -3.07
N GLY A 222 -10.79 7.49 -3.78
CA GLY A 222 -10.33 7.03 -5.08
C GLY A 222 -9.74 5.63 -5.01
N ALA A 223 -8.87 5.35 -4.04
CA ALA A 223 -8.32 4.01 -3.82
C ALA A 223 -9.42 2.96 -3.55
N ILE A 224 -10.40 3.29 -2.71
CA ILE A 224 -11.56 2.43 -2.45
C ILE A 224 -12.36 2.17 -3.73
N VAL A 225 -12.54 3.17 -4.59
CA VAL A 225 -13.28 3.01 -5.85
C VAL A 225 -12.54 2.12 -6.83
N PHE A 226 -11.24 2.33 -7.07
CA PHE A 226 -10.42 1.46 -7.94
C PHE A 226 -10.44 0.01 -7.42
N HIS A 227 -10.12 -0.17 -6.14
CA HIS A 227 -10.09 -1.52 -5.57
C HIS A 227 -11.51 -2.16 -5.50
N GLY A 228 -12.54 -1.37 -5.19
CA GLY A 228 -13.92 -1.83 -5.22
C GLY A 228 -14.38 -2.23 -6.63
N TRP A 229 -13.94 -1.53 -7.67
CA TRP A 229 -14.22 -1.87 -9.06
C TRP A 229 -13.56 -3.18 -9.47
N TRP A 230 -12.31 -3.40 -9.03
CA TRP A 230 -11.60 -4.66 -9.20
C TRP A 230 -12.36 -5.84 -8.57
N ASN A 231 -12.88 -5.67 -7.35
CA ASN A 231 -13.61 -6.70 -6.62
C ASN A 231 -15.08 -6.87 -7.07
N PHE A 232 -15.61 -5.94 -7.86
CA PHE A 232 -17.01 -5.99 -8.28
C PHE A 232 -17.26 -7.20 -9.17
N GLN A 233 -18.34 -7.93 -8.89
CA GLN A 233 -18.74 -9.11 -9.66
C GLN A 233 -19.53 -8.67 -10.91
N TRP A 234 -18.79 -8.31 -11.96
CA TRP A 234 -19.34 -7.97 -13.26
C TRP A 234 -19.98 -9.20 -13.93
N PRO A 235 -20.88 -9.00 -14.91
CA PRO A 235 -21.26 -10.09 -15.80
C PRO A 235 -20.01 -10.77 -16.37
N SER A 236 -20.01 -12.11 -16.45
CA SER A 236 -18.82 -12.89 -16.80
C SER A 236 -18.18 -12.49 -18.14
N SER A 237 -18.98 -12.04 -19.10
CA SER A 237 -18.51 -11.53 -20.40
C SER A 237 -17.72 -10.22 -20.32
N LEU A 238 -17.88 -9.46 -19.23
CA LEU A 238 -17.27 -8.16 -19.02
C LEU A 238 -16.18 -8.18 -17.94
N GLN A 239 -16.13 -9.18 -17.06
CA GLN A 239 -15.23 -9.21 -15.90
C GLN A 239 -13.78 -8.91 -16.28
N LEU A 240 -13.22 -9.65 -17.25
CA LEU A 240 -11.83 -9.48 -17.66
C LEU A 240 -11.56 -8.08 -18.23
N VAL A 241 -12.46 -7.56 -19.05
CA VAL A 241 -12.32 -6.22 -19.64
C VAL A 241 -12.41 -5.15 -18.55
N ALA A 242 -13.34 -5.30 -17.62
CA ALA A 242 -13.55 -4.34 -16.54
C ALA A 242 -12.33 -4.23 -15.62
N VAL A 243 -11.72 -5.36 -15.23
CA VAL A 243 -10.53 -5.35 -14.35
C VAL A 243 -9.29 -4.83 -15.09
N ILE A 244 -9.13 -5.13 -16.39
CA ILE A 244 -8.01 -4.60 -17.20
C ILE A 244 -8.13 -3.08 -17.36
N VAL A 245 -9.32 -2.57 -17.66
CA VAL A 245 -9.55 -1.12 -17.82
C VAL A 245 -9.25 -0.38 -16.51
N ASP A 246 -9.73 -0.93 -15.39
CA ASP A 246 -9.46 -0.37 -14.06
C ASP A 246 -7.97 -0.34 -13.74
N TRP A 247 -7.28 -1.47 -13.95
CA TRP A 247 -5.84 -1.59 -13.74
C TRP A 247 -5.04 -0.61 -14.60
N LEU A 248 -5.38 -0.47 -15.89
CA LEU A 248 -4.73 0.47 -16.80
C LEU A 248 -4.96 1.93 -16.38
N ALA A 249 -6.17 2.26 -15.92
CA ALA A 249 -6.49 3.59 -15.42
C ALA A 249 -5.69 3.91 -14.14
N LEU A 250 -5.62 2.96 -13.20
CA LEU A 250 -4.85 3.09 -11.97
C LEU A 250 -3.34 3.20 -12.23
N LEU A 251 -2.82 2.41 -13.18
CA LEU A 251 -1.44 2.51 -13.65
C LEU A 251 -1.16 3.90 -14.24
N ALA A 252 -2.04 4.40 -15.10
CA ALA A 252 -1.91 5.73 -15.69
C ALA A 252 -1.88 6.83 -14.62
N VAL A 253 -2.76 6.76 -13.61
CA VAL A 253 -2.77 7.69 -12.47
C VAL A 253 -1.43 7.62 -11.73
N THR A 254 -0.93 6.42 -11.43
CA THR A 254 0.35 6.23 -10.72
C THR A 254 1.53 6.79 -11.52
N ILE A 255 1.58 6.53 -12.83
CA ILE A 255 2.60 7.09 -13.73
C ILE A 255 2.52 8.62 -13.75
N VAL A 256 1.33 9.20 -13.85
CA VAL A 256 1.14 10.66 -13.84
C VAL A 256 1.66 11.27 -12.53
N LEU A 257 1.37 10.65 -11.38
CA LEU A 257 1.89 11.10 -10.09
C LEU A 257 3.42 11.04 -10.04
N LEU A 258 4.02 9.97 -10.55
CA LEU A 258 5.49 9.83 -10.62
C LEU A 258 6.11 10.88 -11.55
N VAL A 259 5.61 11.01 -12.77
CA VAL A 259 6.14 11.91 -13.81
C VAL A 259 6.03 13.37 -13.36
N LYS A 260 4.87 13.81 -12.87
CA LYS A 260 4.66 15.20 -12.40
C LYS A 260 5.59 15.58 -11.25
N ASN A 261 6.03 14.61 -10.45
CA ASN A 261 6.89 14.84 -9.30
C ASN A 261 8.35 14.44 -9.52
N TRP A 262 8.69 13.88 -10.68
CA TRP A 262 10.00 13.29 -10.96
C TRP A 262 11.17 14.25 -10.70
N SER A 263 11.12 15.43 -11.32
CA SER A 263 12.18 16.43 -11.20
C SER A 263 12.31 16.97 -9.78
N LYS A 264 11.19 17.07 -9.04
CA LYS A 264 11.18 17.52 -7.64
C LYS A 264 11.79 16.45 -6.72
N ALA A 265 11.38 15.19 -6.89
CA ALA A 265 11.92 14.06 -6.14
C ALA A 265 13.42 13.86 -6.41
N LYS A 266 13.88 14.04 -7.66
CA LYS A 266 15.31 13.95 -8.02
C LYS A 266 16.15 15.03 -7.32
N ARG A 267 15.62 16.25 -7.19
CA ARG A 267 16.28 17.33 -6.41
C ARG A 267 16.28 17.03 -4.93
N ASP A 268 15.15 16.55 -4.40
CA ASP A 268 14.97 16.23 -2.99
C ASP A 268 15.89 15.10 -2.50
N LYS A 269 16.21 14.14 -3.38
CA LYS A 269 17.17 13.06 -3.09
C LYS A 269 18.56 13.56 -2.68
N LYS A 270 18.93 14.79 -3.08
CA LYS A 270 20.19 15.44 -2.71
C LYS A 270 20.11 16.24 -1.41
N ARG A 271 18.92 16.44 -0.84
CA ARG A 271 18.71 17.26 0.37
C ARG A 271 19.21 16.50 1.61
N PRO A 272 20.07 17.11 2.45
CA PRO A 272 20.54 16.49 3.68
C PRO A 272 19.37 16.12 4.60
N LEU A 273 19.56 15.07 5.41
CA LEU A 273 18.58 14.70 6.42
C LEU A 273 18.66 15.72 7.58
N PRO A 274 17.53 16.24 8.07
CA PRO A 274 17.52 17.16 9.21
C PRO A 274 18.07 16.51 10.48
N SER A 275 18.66 17.31 11.36
CA SER A 275 19.13 16.83 12.66
C SER A 275 17.96 16.38 13.55
N HIS A 276 18.26 15.58 14.58
CA HIS A 276 17.25 15.05 15.50
C HIS A 276 16.43 16.14 16.21
N LYS A 277 17.03 17.32 16.47
CA LYS A 277 16.39 18.47 17.12
C LYS A 277 15.44 19.20 16.16
N GLU A 278 15.91 19.52 14.95
CA GLU A 278 15.11 20.17 13.91
C GLU A 278 13.89 19.36 13.50
N ALA A 279 14.00 18.03 13.57
CA ALA A 279 12.91 17.15 13.18
C ALA A 279 11.66 17.19 14.09
N TRP A 280 11.79 17.62 15.35
CA TRP A 280 10.64 17.81 16.23
C TRP A 280 9.90 19.12 15.95
N ASP A 281 10.56 20.07 15.27
CA ASP A 281 9.98 21.33 14.82
C ASP A 281 9.28 21.20 13.45
N LEU A 282 9.33 20.02 12.79
CA LEU A 282 8.87 19.79 11.42
C LEU A 282 7.38 19.40 11.26
N ILE A 283 6.50 19.89 12.13
CA ILE A 283 5.07 20.01 11.80
C ILE A 283 4.70 21.46 12.14
N PRO A 284 5.01 22.45 11.27
CA PRO A 284 4.80 22.48 9.83
C PRO A 284 6.08 22.77 9.02
N VAL A 285 6.38 21.96 8.00
CA VAL A 285 7.59 22.16 7.19
C VAL A 285 7.42 23.39 6.29
N ARG A 286 8.18 24.44 6.62
CA ARG A 286 8.40 25.66 5.84
C ARG A 286 8.48 25.39 4.34
N ASP A 287 8.08 26.39 3.56
CA ASP A 287 8.42 26.62 2.14
C ASP A 287 9.95 26.64 1.93
N THR A 288 10.66 25.56 2.25
CA THR A 288 12.06 25.43 1.87
C THR A 288 12.04 25.35 0.35
N GLN A 289 12.42 26.47 -0.28
CA GLN A 289 12.60 26.55 -1.71
C GLN A 289 13.40 25.34 -2.18
N TYR A 290 12.95 24.73 -3.28
CA TYR A 290 13.74 23.73 -3.97
C TYR A 290 15.13 24.33 -4.22
N PRO A 291 16.23 23.60 -4.00
CA PRO A 291 17.54 24.10 -4.35
C PRO A 291 17.49 24.59 -5.79
N SER A 292 17.78 25.88 -5.99
CA SER A 292 17.78 26.51 -7.30
C SER A 292 18.78 25.78 -8.19
N VAL A 293 18.45 25.68 -9.48
CA VAL A 293 19.44 25.32 -10.49
C VAL A 293 20.52 26.40 -10.39
N PRO A 294 21.83 26.07 -10.30
CA PRO A 294 22.85 27.07 -10.54
C PRO A 294 22.54 27.64 -11.91
N THR A 295 22.08 28.89 -11.97
CA THR A 295 22.16 29.64 -13.21
C THR A 295 23.62 29.53 -13.60
N THR A 296 23.90 28.88 -14.72
CA THR A 296 25.15 29.03 -15.45
C THR A 296 25.23 30.52 -15.79
N ALA A 297 25.73 31.30 -14.83
CA ALA A 297 26.14 32.66 -15.06
C ALA A 297 27.29 32.55 -16.05
N ALA A 298 27.04 33.09 -17.24
CA ALA A 298 28.05 33.33 -18.24
C ALA A 298 29.26 34.01 -17.58
N GLN A 299 30.41 33.37 -17.71
CA GLN A 299 31.73 33.99 -17.88
C GLN A 299 32.52 33.10 -18.83
#